data_AF-A0A1G6KC47-F1
#
_entry.id   AF-A0A1G6KC47-F1
#
_cell.length_a   1.000
_cell.length_b   1.000
_cell.length_c   1.000
_cell.angle_alpha   90.00
_cell.angle_beta   90.00
_cell.angle_gamma   90.00
#
_symmetry.space_group_name_H-M   'P 1'
#
loop_
_entity.id
_entity.type
_entity.pdbx_description
1 polymer ?
#
loop_
_entity_poly.entity_id
_entity_poly.type
_entity_poly.pdbx_seq_one_letter_code
_entity_poly.pdbx_strand_id
1 'polypeptide(L)'
;MREVTEFDLRKEEFKDPKIKPDMFEFDADGELVRKDRFEIGMRKILGMLIEQGVMNSREPWTVDQVVQNLKDLISKLSGDMHD
;
A
#
# COMPACT_ATOMS: atom_id res chain seq x y z
N MET A 1 13.43 9.69 15.93
CA MET A 1 13.00 10.39 14.70
C MET A 1 12.46 11.76 15.09
N ARG A 2 12.74 12.81 14.30
CA ARG A 2 12.11 14.12 14.50
C ARG A 2 10.64 14.06 14.11
N GLU A 3 9.81 14.89 14.73
CA GLU A 3 8.42 15.04 14.30
C GLU A 3 8.33 15.79 12.97
N VAL A 4 7.33 15.44 12.17
CA VAL A 4 6.96 16.18 10.95
C VAL A 4 6.25 17.46 11.37
N THR A 5 6.59 18.57 10.72
CA THR A 5 5.99 19.88 10.97
C THR A 5 5.27 20.39 9.73
N GLU A 6 4.43 21.42 9.91
CA GLU A 6 3.80 22.15 8.80
C GLU A 6 4.83 22.72 7.80
N PHE A 7 6.07 22.99 8.24
CA PHE A 7 7.12 23.49 7.35
C PHE A 7 7.55 22.43 6.34
N ASP A 8 7.58 21.16 6.76
CA ASP A 8 7.97 20.02 5.92
C ASP A 8 6.93 19.75 4.81
N LEU A 9 5.68 20.14 5.03
CA LEU A 9 4.55 19.99 4.09
C LEU A 9 4.33 21.21 3.18
N ARG A 10 5.29 22.13 3.06
CA ARG A 10 5.15 23.33 2.20
C ARG A 10 5.39 23.09 0.71
N LYS A 11 5.88 21.91 0.32
CA LYS A 11 6.07 21.56 -1.10
C LYS A 11 4.71 21.49 -1.82
N GLU A 12 4.70 21.76 -3.13
CA GLU A 12 3.45 21.76 -3.91
C GLU A 12 2.68 20.44 -3.83
N GLU A 13 3.40 19.32 -3.78
CA GLU A 13 2.82 17.96 -3.65
C GLU A 13 2.02 17.72 -2.35
N PHE A 14 2.16 18.60 -1.35
CA PHE A 14 1.50 18.49 -0.04
C PHE A 14 0.45 19.59 0.21
N LYS A 15 0.07 20.37 -0.81
CA LYS A 15 -0.90 21.49 -0.69
C LYS A 15 -2.37 21.08 -0.48
N ASP A 16 -2.69 19.78 -0.35
CA ASP A 16 -4.06 19.37 -0.04
C ASP A 16 -4.43 19.80 1.39
N PRO A 17 -5.49 20.61 1.60
CA PRO A 17 -5.87 21.12 2.92
C PRO A 17 -6.26 20.03 3.93
N LYS A 18 -6.42 18.78 3.51
CA LYS A 18 -6.68 17.63 4.39
C LYS A 18 -5.41 16.94 4.87
N ILE A 19 -4.26 17.22 4.28
CA ILE A 19 -2.96 16.71 4.70
C ILE A 19 -2.56 17.41 6.00
N LYS A 20 -2.21 16.62 7.01
CA LYS A 20 -1.73 17.09 8.31
C LYS A 20 -0.39 16.43 8.65
N PRO A 21 0.51 17.10 9.39
CA PRO A 21 1.81 16.54 9.76
C PRO A 21 1.75 15.19 10.47
N ASP A 22 0.72 14.94 11.27
CA ASP A 22 0.52 13.69 12.00
C ASP A 22 0.28 12.47 11.10
N MET A 23 -0.08 12.67 9.83
CA MET A 23 -0.23 11.62 8.83
C MET A 23 1.10 11.15 8.22
N PHE A 24 2.19 11.84 8.53
CA PHE A 24 3.51 11.61 7.93
C PHE A 24 4.58 11.30 8.96
N GLU A 25 5.64 10.66 8.50
CA GLU A 25 6.86 10.37 9.25
C GLU A 25 8.06 10.53 8.31
N PHE A 26 9.25 10.71 8.88
CA PHE A 26 10.49 10.48 8.15
C PHE A 26 10.79 9.00 8.15
N ASP A 27 11.20 8.41 7.04
CA ASP A 27 11.68 7.03 7.01
C ASP A 27 13.18 6.92 7.39
N ALA A 28 13.75 5.72 7.25
CA ALA A 28 15.14 5.44 7.59
C ALA A 28 16.13 6.21 6.70
N ASP A 29 15.71 6.59 5.50
CA ASP A 29 16.50 7.34 4.52
C ASP A 29 16.34 8.86 4.70
N GLY A 30 15.43 9.28 5.60
CA GLY A 30 15.13 10.69 5.88
C GLY A 30 14.09 11.29 4.94
N GLU A 31 13.38 10.47 4.18
CA GLU A 31 12.34 10.92 3.26
C GLU A 31 10.99 11.08 3.98
N LEU A 32 10.23 12.09 3.57
CA LEU A 32 8.91 12.37 4.15
C LEU A 32 7.86 11.47 3.50
N VAL A 33 7.30 10.57 4.29
CA VAL A 33 6.38 9.53 3.81
C VAL A 33 5.12 9.46 4.65
N ARG A 34 4.00 9.00 4.05
CA ARG A 34 2.75 8.77 4.78
C ARG A 34 2.86 7.55 5.69
N LYS A 35 2.37 7.65 6.92
CA LYS A 35 2.35 6.53 7.89
C LYS A 35 1.53 5.33 7.40
N ASP A 36 0.43 5.58 6.69
CA ASP A 36 -0.46 4.55 6.16
C ASP A 36 -0.09 4.07 4.74
N ARG A 37 1.08 4.45 4.22
CA ARG A 37 1.54 4.06 2.86
C ARG A 37 1.49 2.56 2.62
N PHE A 38 1.84 1.76 3.64
CA PHE A 38 1.82 0.30 3.56
C PHE A 38 0.39 -0.24 3.49
N GLU A 39 -0.52 0.25 4.33
CA GLU A 39 -1.93 -0.14 4.30
C GLU A 39 -2.56 0.21 2.94
N ILE A 40 -2.33 1.42 2.44
CA ILE A 40 -2.80 1.85 1.11
C ILE A 40 -2.24 0.93 0.03
N GLY A 41 -0.94 0.59 0.09
CA GLY A 41 -0.31 -0.34 -0.85
C GLY A 41 -0.99 -1.71 -0.85
N MET A 42 -1.20 -2.29 0.33
CA MET A 42 -1.88 -3.58 0.48
C MET A 42 -3.33 -3.54 -0.02
N ARG A 43 -4.06 -2.45 0.22
CA ARG A 43 -5.42 -2.26 -0.31
C ARG A 43 -5.46 -2.23 -1.84
N LYS A 44 -4.45 -1.62 -2.49
CA LYS A 44 -4.34 -1.63 -3.95
C LYS A 44 -4.12 -3.04 -4.49
N ILE A 45 -3.21 -3.81 -3.87
CA ILE A 45 -2.94 -5.20 -4.25
C ILE A 45 -4.21 -6.05 -4.06
N LEU A 46 -4.91 -5.90 -2.94
CA LEU A 46 -6.20 -6.56 -2.72
C LEU A 46 -7.20 -6.23 -3.84
N GLY A 47 -7.31 -4.97 -4.25
CA GLY A 47 -8.17 -4.56 -5.37
C GLY A 47 -7.86 -5.32 -6.65
N MET A 48 -6.58 -5.45 -7.00
CA MET A 48 -6.13 -6.24 -8.16
C MET A 48 -6.52 -7.73 -8.01
N LEU A 49 -6.35 -8.33 -6.84
CA LEU A 49 -6.74 -9.72 -6.61
C LEU A 49 -8.25 -9.93 -6.71
N ILE A 50 -9.06 -8.95 -6.30
CA ILE A 50 -10.52 -8.98 -6.47
C ILE A 50 -10.90 -8.90 -7.94
N GLU A 51 -10.26 -8.01 -8.71
CA GLU A 51 -10.48 -7.89 -10.16
C GLU A 51 -10.14 -9.18 -10.91
N GLN A 52 -9.14 -9.94 -10.44
CA GLN A 52 -8.79 -11.27 -10.97
C GLN A 52 -9.68 -12.41 -10.44
N GLY A 53 -10.68 -12.11 -9.60
CA GLY A 53 -11.56 -13.12 -9.01
C GLY A 53 -10.88 -14.05 -8.00
N VAL A 54 -9.69 -13.70 -7.51
CA VAL A 54 -8.92 -14.48 -6.55
C VAL A 54 -9.41 -14.22 -5.12
N MET A 55 -9.85 -13.00 -4.82
CA MET A 55 -10.38 -12.59 -3.52
C MET A 55 -11.73 -11.87 -3.66
N ASN A 56 -12.44 -11.66 -2.56
CA ASN A 56 -13.76 -11.03 -2.52
C ASN A 56 -13.75 -9.73 -1.69
N SER A 57 -14.36 -8.66 -2.21
CA SER A 57 -14.48 -7.36 -1.52
C SER A 57 -15.37 -7.39 -0.27
N ARG A 58 -16.24 -8.40 -0.13
CA ARG A 58 -17.18 -8.55 0.99
C ARG A 58 -16.61 -9.32 2.17
N GLU A 59 -15.44 -9.94 2.00
CA GLU A 59 -14.82 -10.75 3.05
C GLU A 59 -13.70 -9.95 3.73
N PRO A 60 -13.53 -10.09 5.05
CA PRO A 60 -12.38 -9.52 5.74
C PRO A 60 -11.11 -10.20 5.23
N TRP A 61 -10.01 -9.45 5.23
CA TRP A 61 -8.71 -9.92 4.73
C TRP A 61 -7.60 -9.59 5.72
N THR A 62 -6.58 -10.42 5.73
CA THR A 62 -5.30 -10.15 6.40
C THR A 62 -4.19 -9.95 5.37
N VAL A 63 -3.09 -9.31 5.79
CA VAL A 63 -1.89 -9.17 4.94
C VAL A 63 -1.40 -10.54 4.46
N ASP A 64 -1.36 -11.54 5.36
CA ASP A 64 -0.91 -12.89 5.02
C ASP A 64 -1.79 -13.54 3.95
N GLN A 65 -3.11 -13.36 4.02
CA GLN A 65 -4.03 -13.86 3.01
C GLN A 65 -3.79 -13.19 1.65
N VAL A 66 -3.59 -11.88 1.61
CA VAL A 66 -3.27 -11.16 0.37
C VAL A 66 -1.96 -11.66 -0.23
N VAL A 67 -0.92 -11.81 0.59
CA VAL A 67 0.39 -12.30 0.16
C VAL A 67 0.32 -13.74 -0.35
N GLN A 68 -0.41 -14.62 0.34
CA GLN A 68 -0.55 -16.01 -0.08
C GLN A 68 -1.30 -16.13 -1.42
N ASN A 69 -2.42 -15.44 -1.56
CA ASN A 69 -3.19 -15.43 -2.82
C ASN A 69 -2.39 -14.85 -3.99
N LEU A 70 -1.57 -13.83 -3.74
CA LEU A 70 -0.66 -13.29 -4.75
C LEU A 70 0.39 -14.32 -5.18
N LYS A 71 1.00 -15.04 -4.23
CA LYS A 71 1.95 -16.13 -4.54
C LYS A 71 1.29 -17.22 -5.37
N ASP A 72 0.08 -17.63 -5.00
CA ASP A 72 -0.66 -18.68 -5.71
C ASP A 72 -1.02 -18.25 -7.13
N LEU A 73 -1.44 -16.99 -7.31
CA LEU A 73 -1.70 -16.40 -8.63
C LEU A 73 -0.44 -16.39 -9.50
N ILE A 74 0.69 -15.91 -8.97
CA ILE A 74 1.97 -15.90 -9.71
C ILE A 74 2.41 -17.32 -10.07
N SER A 75 2.24 -18.28 -9.15
CA SER A 75 2.58 -19.68 -9.40
C SER A 75 1.75 -20.30 -10.52
N LYS A 76 0.44 -20.01 -10.57
CA LYS A 76 -0.45 -20.45 -11.66
C LYS A 76 0.00 -19.88 -13.00
N LEU A 77 0.21 -18.57 -13.07
CA LEU A 77 0.66 -17.89 -14.29
C LEU A 77 2.05 -18.36 -14.77
N SER A 78 2.92 -18.75 -13.84
CA SER A 78 4.25 -19.27 -14.16
C SER A 78 4.23 -20.74 -14.59
N GLY A 79 3.25 -21.51 -14.12
CA GLY A 79 3.04 -22.91 -14.52
C GLY A 79 2.41 -23.05 -15.91
N ASP A 80 1.55 -22.10 -16.29
CA ASP A 80 0.89 -22.08 -17.62
C ASP A 80 1.84 -21.67 -18.77
N MET A 81 3.12 -21.35 -18.49
CA MET A 81 4.14 -21.05 -19.53
C MET A 81 4.89 -22.29 -20.04
N HIS A 82 4.56 -23.50 -19.57
CA HIS A 82 5.30 -24.73 -19.91
C HIS A 82 4.52 -25.80 -20.69
N ASP A 83 3.30 -25.51 -21.17
CA ASP A 83 2.54 -26.38 -22.09
C ASP A 83 2.46 -25.82 -23.53
#